data_AF-A0A7Y6Z7X3-F1
#
_entry.id   AF-A0A7Y6Z7X3-F1
#
_cell.length_a   1.000
_cell.length_b   1.000
_cell.length_c   1.000
_cell.angle_alpha   90.00
_cell.angle_beta   90.00
_cell.angle_gamma   90.00
#
_symmetry.space_group_name_H-M   'P 1'
#
loop_
_entity.id
_entity.type
_entity.pdbx_description
1 polymer ?
#
loop_
_entity_poly.entity_id
_entity_poly.type
_entity_poly.pdbx_seq_one_letter_code
_entity_poly.pdbx_strand_id
1 'polypeptide(L)' 'AKKKPLDVKTPADLGVELRAHTELLKVEPPAERQGGIKVASVEELVEKLKNEAKVI' A
#
# COMPACT_ATOMS: atom_id res chain seq x y z
N ALA A 1 -13.99 -10.07 -29.84
CA ALA A 1 -13.40 -10.52 -28.56
C ALA A 1 -13.90 -11.91 -28.15
N LYS A 2 -15.20 -12.12 -27.86
CA LYS A 2 -15.76 -13.41 -27.40
C LYS A 2 -15.76 -14.58 -28.41
N LYS A 3 -15.40 -14.36 -29.68
CA LYS A 3 -15.47 -15.37 -30.75
C LYS A 3 -14.13 -16.04 -31.07
N LYS A 4 -13.00 -15.48 -30.61
CA LYS A 4 -11.69 -16.12 -30.80
C LYS A 4 -11.41 -16.98 -29.56
N PRO A 5 -11.09 -18.27 -29.71
CA PRO A 5 -10.66 -19.08 -28.58
C PRO A 5 -9.38 -18.47 -27.99
N LEU A 6 -9.32 -18.39 -26.67
CA LEU A 6 -8.13 -18.00 -25.94
C LEU A 6 -7.41 -19.29 -25.53
N ASP A 7 -6.22 -19.50 -26.09
CA ASP A 7 -5.42 -20.66 -25.73
C ASP A 7 -4.76 -20.41 -24.38
N VAL A 8 -5.11 -21.24 -23.40
CA VAL A 8 -4.50 -21.24 -22.07
C VAL A 8 -3.37 -22.26 -22.10
N LYS A 9 -2.12 -21.77 -22.01
CA LYS A 9 -0.94 -22.61 -21.85
C LYS A 9 -0.44 -22.52 -20.42
N THR A 10 0.07 -23.64 -19.92
CA THR A 10 0.77 -23.70 -18.65
C THR A 10 2.27 -23.48 -18.87
N PRO A 11 3.02 -22.97 -17.88
CA PRO A 11 4.47 -22.87 -17.99
C PRO A 11 5.18 -24.21 -18.28
N ALA A 12 4.55 -25.32 -17.87
CA ALA A 12 5.03 -26.67 -18.16
C ALA A 12 5.03 -26.99 -19.66
N ASP A 13 4.07 -26.46 -20.44
CA ASP A 13 4.01 -26.64 -21.90
C ASP A 13 5.18 -25.95 -22.62
N LEU A 14 5.91 -25.09 -21.92
CA LEU A 14 7.10 -24.38 -22.41
C LEU A 14 8.40 -24.91 -21.78
N GLY A 15 8.33 -25.98 -20.99
CA GLY A 15 9.48 -26.57 -20.31
C GLY A 15 10.04 -25.74 -19.15
N VAL A 16 9.21 -24.86 -18.56
CA VAL A 16 9.62 -23.98 -17.46
C VAL A 16 8.98 -24.43 -16.15
N GLU A 17 9.81 -24.65 -15.12
CA GLU A 17 9.35 -24.94 -13.77
C GLU A 17 9.20 -23.66 -12.93
N LEU A 18 8.04 -23.52 -12.28
CA LEU A 18 7.78 -22.41 -11.36
C LEU A 18 8.24 -22.79 -9.95
N ARG A 19 9.42 -22.30 -9.56
CA ARG A 19 9.93 -22.42 -8.20
C ARG A 19 9.80 -21.10 -7.45
N ALA A 20 9.10 -21.11 -6.32
CA ALA A 20 9.07 -19.97 -5.40
C ALA A 20 10.35 -19.98 -4.54
N HIS A 21 11.11 -18.89 -4.59
CA HIS A 21 12.32 -18.70 -3.79
C HIS A 21 12.08 -17.86 -2.53
N THR A 22 10.85 -17.36 -2.36
CA THR A 22 10.49 -16.45 -1.29
C THR A 22 9.17 -16.90 -0.69
N GLU A 23 9.10 -16.92 0.64
CA GLU A 23 7.90 -17.26 1.39
C GLU A 23 7.22 -15.97 1.88
N LEU A 24 5.91 -15.85 1.63
CA LEU A 24 5.13 -14.73 2.12
C LEU A 24 4.71 -15.01 3.56
N LEU A 25 5.40 -14.39 4.51
CA LEU A 25 5.20 -14.64 5.94
C LEU A 25 3.93 -13.97 6.48
N LYS A 26 3.67 -12.73 6.07
CA LYS A 26 2.50 -11.96 6.52
C LYS A 26 2.20 -10.81 5.57
N VAL A 27 0.92 -10.46 5.46
CA VAL A 27 0.45 -9.24 4.79
C VAL A 27 -0.35 -8.46 5.81
N GLU A 28 0.02 -7.21 6.05
CA GLU A 28 -0.75 -6.28 6.86
C GLU A 28 -0.97 -4.97 6.10
N PRO A 29 -2.17 -4.38 6.18
CA PRO A 29 -2.41 -3.07 5.60
C PRO A 29 -1.54 -2.02 6.30
N PRO A 30 -1.11 -0.96 5.60
CA PRO A 30 -0.35 0.12 6.21
C PRO A 30 -1.19 0.81 7.31
N ALA A 31 -0.52 1.38 8.32
CA ALA A 31 -1.19 2.14 9.36
C ALA A 31 -2.02 3.28 8.72
N GLU A 32 -3.30 3.35 9.08
CA GLU A 32 -4.18 4.41 8.58
C GLU A 32 -3.67 5.77 9.04
N ARG A 33 -3.63 6.72 8.11
CA ARG A 33 -3.27 8.11 8.43
C ARG A 33 -4.35 8.69 9.34
N GLN A 34 -3.97 9.07 10.57
CA GLN A 34 -4.86 9.81 11.44
C GLN A 34 -5.27 11.14 10.77
N GLY A 35 -6.56 11.45 10.82
CA GLY A 35 -7.11 12.67 10.24
C GLY A 35 -6.42 13.91 10.80
N GLY A 36 -6.15 14.89 9.94
CA GLY A 36 -5.60 16.17 10.36
C GLY A 36 -6.61 16.99 11.16
N ILE A 37 -6.12 17.90 11.99
CA ILE A 37 -6.95 18.80 12.80
C ILE A 37 -7.14 20.12 12.03
N LYS A 38 -8.38 20.59 11.88
CA LYS A 38 -8.67 21.94 11.39
C LYS A 38 -8.49 22.93 12.55
N VAL A 39 -7.69 23.97 12.33
CA VAL A 39 -7.45 25.07 13.28
C VAL A 39 -8.18 26.33 12.81
N ALA A 40 -8.64 27.14 13.74
CA ALA A 40 -9.39 28.37 13.45
C ALA A 40 -8.46 29.59 13.31
N SER A 41 -7.25 29.55 13.87
CA SER A 41 -6.32 30.68 13.89
C SER A 41 -4.85 30.27 13.75
N VAL A 42 -3.99 31.25 13.47
CA VAL A 42 -2.54 31.07 13.35
C VAL A 42 -1.89 30.76 14.69
N GLU A 43 -2.41 31.33 15.78
CA GLU A 43 -1.91 31.08 17.14
C GLU A 43 -2.12 29.62 17.55
N GLU A 44 -3.30 29.06 17.26
CA GLU A 44 -3.61 27.63 17.49
C GLU A 44 -2.72 26.69 16.67
N LEU A 45 -2.33 27.09 15.45
CA LEU A 45 -1.40 26.32 14.63
C LEU A 45 -0.02 26.23 15.29
N VAL A 46 0.50 27.36 15.76
CA VAL A 46 1.84 27.42 16.39
C VAL A 46 1.85 26.63 17.71
N GLU A 47 0.78 26.71 18.49
CA GLU A 47 0.64 25.94 19.73
C GLU A 47 0.59 24.42 19.47
N LYS A 48 -0.24 23.98 18.52
CA LYS A 48 -0.35 22.54 18.18
C LYS A 48 0.94 21.99 17.57
N LEU A 49 1.67 22.78 16.78
CA LEU A 49 2.95 22.37 16.21
C LEU A 49 4.06 22.21 17.27
N LYS A 50 4.09 23.09 18.28
CA LYS A 50 5.07 23.03 19.39
C LYS A 50 4.75 21.91 20.37
N ASN A 51 3.48 21.73 20.74
CA ASN A 51 3.09 20.82 21.81
C ASN A 51 2.83 19.38 21.35
N GLU A 52 2.09 19.20 20.24
CA GLU A 52 1.62 17.88 19.79
C GLU A 52 2.52 17.28 18.72
N ALA A 53 2.90 18.08 17.72
CA ALA A 53 3.71 17.60 16.60
C ALA A 53 5.23 17.62 16.89
N LYS A 54 5.70 18.46 17.83
CA LYS A 54 7.12 18.67 18.18
C LYS A 54 8.03 18.85 16.95
N VAL A 55 7.55 19.61 15.97
CA VAL A 55 8.31 19.88 14.72
C VAL A 55 9.04 21.22 14.78
N ILE A 56 8.71 22.06 15.76
CA ILE A 56 9.34 23.36 16.09
C ILE A 56 9.69 23.33 17.57
#